data_AF-A0A7Y9PHN6-F1
#
_entry.id   AF-A0A7Y9PHN6-F1
#
_cell.length_a   1.000
_cell.length_b   1.000
_cell.length_c   1.000
_cell.angle_alpha   90.00
_cell.angle_beta   90.00
_cell.angle_gamma   90.00
#
_symmetry.space_group_name_H-M   'P 1'
#
loop_
_entity.id
_entity.type
_entity.pdbx_description
1 polymer ?
#
loop_
_entity_poly.entity_id
_entity_poly.type
_entity_poly.pdbx_seq_one_letter_code
_entity_poly.pdbx_strand_id
1 'polypeptide(L)' 'MGQVLHGSARTTAAVRRAIQHSQVSLNQLAAHYGINPKTVTKWWKRASTEDAPMGPK' A
#
# COMPACT_ATOMS: atom_id res chain seq x y z
N MET A 1 -0.05 9.49 -14.94
CA MET A 1 0.58 10.28 -13.87
C MET A 1 1.63 9.38 -13.22
N GLY A 2 2.91 9.58 -13.52
CA GLY A 2 3.98 8.72 -13.01
C GLY A 2 4.04 8.80 -11.49
N GLN A 3 3.90 7.67 -10.80
CA GLN A 3 4.00 7.64 -9.35
C GLN A 3 5.46 7.88 -8.96
N VAL A 4 5.77 9.09 -8.49
CA VAL A 4 7.09 9.40 -7.93
C VAL A 4 7.14 8.78 -6.54
N LEU A 5 7.68 7.58 -6.46
CA LEU A 5 7.97 6.92 -5.20
C LEU A 5 9.42 7.17 -4.82
N HIS A 6 9.66 7.31 -3.52
CA HIS A 6 11.02 7.31 -2.98
C HIS A 6 11.73 5.99 -3.36
N GLY A 7 13.03 6.01 -3.65
CA GLY A 7 13.79 4.83 -4.11
C GLY A 7 13.80 3.64 -3.13
N SER A 8 13.47 3.87 -1.85
CA SER A 8 13.33 2.83 -0.82
C SER A 8 11.86 2.42 -0.56
N ALA A 9 10.90 2.93 -1.33
CA ALA A 9 9.50 2.60 -1.16
C ALA A 9 9.22 1.16 -1.64
N ARG A 10 8.96 0.27 -0.69
CA ARG A 10 8.59 -1.14 -0.96
C ARG A 10 7.12 -1.35 -1.37
N THR A 11 6.26 -0.33 -1.24
CA THR A 11 4.82 -0.44 -1.59
C THR A 11 4.41 0.59 -2.64
N THR A 12 4.13 0.10 -3.84
CA THR A 12 3.67 0.89 -4.99
C THR A 12 2.14 1.05 -4.98
N ALA A 13 1.58 1.97 -5.79
CA ALA A 13 0.14 2.10 -5.98
C ALA A 13 -0.50 0.78 -6.41
N ALA A 14 0.18 0.00 -7.27
CA ALA A 14 -0.32 -1.29 -7.73
C ALA A 14 -0.52 -2.26 -6.55
N VAL A 15 0.48 -2.37 -5.66
CA VAL A 15 0.39 -3.21 -4.46
C VAL A 15 -0.69 -2.69 -3.50
N ARG A 16 -0.80 -1.37 -3.31
CA ARG A 16 -1.83 -0.75 -2.46
C ARG A 16 -3.24 -1.03 -2.97
N ARG A 17 -3.47 -0.91 -4.29
CA ARG A 17 -4.75 -1.28 -4.93
C ARG A 17 -5.04 -2.77 -4.79
N ALA A 18 -4.06 -3.63 -5.04
CA ALA A 18 -4.23 -5.06 -4.90
C ALA A 18 -4.62 -5.46 -3.45
N ILE A 19 -4.03 -4.80 -2.45
CA ILE A 19 -4.40 -5.01 -1.03
C ILE A 19 -5.86 -4.58 -0.77
N GLN A 20 -6.31 -3.43 -1.31
CA GLN A 20 -7.69 -2.97 -1.12
C GLN A 20 -8.73 -3.90 -1.77
N HIS A 21 -8.44 -4.42 -2.98
CA HIS A 21 -9.37 -5.29 -3.72
C HIS A 21 -9.32 -6.75 -3.30
N SER A 22 -8.36 -7.13 -2.45
CA SER A 22 -8.15 -8.51 -2.05
C SER A 22 -9.09 -8.94 -0.92
N GLN A 23 -9.69 -10.12 -1.07
CA GLN A 23 -10.47 -10.81 -0.03
C GLN A 23 -9.65 -11.87 0.72
N VAL A 24 -8.40 -12.14 0.31
CA VAL A 24 -7.54 -13.11 1.00
C VAL A 24 -7.01 -12.54 2.32
N SER A 25 -6.57 -13.43 3.23
CA SER A 25 -6.11 -13.02 4.55
C SER A 25 -4.90 -12.08 4.49
N LEU A 26 -4.80 -11.18 5.48
CA LEU A 26 -3.71 -10.20 5.58
C LEU A 26 -2.32 -10.87 5.67
N ASN A 27 -2.21 -12.04 6.30
CA ASN A 27 -0.97 -12.81 6.36
C ASN A 27 -0.54 -13.36 5.01
N GLN A 28 -1.49 -13.81 4.18
CA GLN A 28 -1.18 -14.27 2.83
C GLN A 28 -0.71 -13.12 1.94
N LEU A 29 -1.35 -11.96 2.03
CA LEU A 29 -0.88 -10.74 1.33
C LEU A 29 0.51 -10.32 1.79
N ALA A 30 0.78 -10.37 3.08
CA ALA A 30 2.09 -10.04 3.64
C ALA A 30 3.20 -10.96 3.10
N ALA A 31 2.94 -12.27 3.06
CA ALA A 31 3.87 -13.25 2.51
C ALA A 31 4.07 -13.08 0.99
N HIS A 32 2.99 -12.88 0.24
CA HIS A 32 3.03 -12.73 -1.22
C HIS A 32 3.83 -11.50 -1.66
N TYR A 33 3.64 -10.36 -0.98
CA TYR A 33 4.33 -9.11 -1.31
C TYR A 33 5.63 -8.89 -0.51
N GLY A 34 5.98 -9.77 0.43
CA GLY A 34 7.17 -9.62 1.26
C GLY A 34 7.14 -8.35 2.15
N ILE A 35 5.94 -7.92 2.55
CA ILE A 35 5.74 -6.68 3.32
C ILE A 35 5.23 -6.99 4.73
N ASN A 36 5.55 -6.11 5.67
CA ASN A 36 5.09 -6.26 7.05
C ASN A 36 3.54 -6.35 7.09
N PRO A 37 2.94 -7.36 7.77
CA PRO A 37 1.50 -7.47 7.94
C PRO A 37 0.83 -6.17 8.44
N LYS A 38 1.49 -5.42 9.33
CA LYS A 38 0.99 -4.12 9.81
C LYS A 38 0.83 -3.10 8.68
N THR A 39 1.71 -3.15 7.68
CA THR A 39 1.62 -2.31 6.47
C THR A 39 0.44 -2.73 5.60
N VAL A 40 0.18 -4.03 5.46
CA VAL A 40 -1.00 -4.55 4.76
C VAL A 40 -2.27 -4.04 5.44
N THR A 41 -2.38 -4.23 6.76
CA THR A 41 -3.53 -3.75 7.54
C THR A 41 -3.74 -2.25 7.42
N LYS A 42 -2.65 -1.47 7.45
CA LYS A 42 -2.70 -0.02 7.27
C LYS A 42 -3.29 0.35 5.90
N TRP A 43 -2.83 -0.26 4.83
CA TRP A 43 -3.31 0.03 3.47
C TRP A 43 -4.73 -0.47 3.22
N TRP A 44 -5.08 -1.62 3.80
CA TRP A 44 -6.44 -2.17 3.71
C TRP A 44 -7.48 -1.25 4.37
N LYS A 45 -7.16 -0.61 5.49
CA LYS A 45 -8.04 0.34 6.17
C LYS A 45 -8.11 1.73 5.53
N ARG A 46 -7.23 2.06 4.58
CA ARG A 46 -7.23 3.38 3.94
C ARG A 46 -8.22 3.40 2.79
N ALA A 47 -8.88 4.54 2.60
CA ALA A 47 -9.77 4.76 1.47
C ALA A 47 -9.00 5.07 0.16
N SER A 48 -7.84 5.72 0.26
CA SER A 48 -7.02 6.07 -0.90
C SER A 48 -5.68 5.33 -0.94
N THR A 49 -5.23 5.02 -2.16
CA THR A 49 -3.92 4.41 -2.47
C THR A 49 -2.89 5.44 -2.92
N GLU A 50 -3.35 6.66 -3.18
CA GLU A 50 -2.52 7.78 -3.61
C GLU A 50 -1.69 8.31 -2.44
N ASP A 51 -0.54 8.86 -2.79
CA ASP A 51 0.30 9.56 -1.83
C ASP A 51 -0.24 10.99 -1.71
N ALA A 52 -0.60 11.40 -0.50
CA ALA A 52 -1.04 12.76 -0.25
C ALA A 52 0.17 13.61 0.14
N PRO A 53 0.35 14.81 -0.45
CA PRO A 53 1.39 15.72 0.01
C PRO A 53 1.15 16.04 1.49
N MET A 54 2.19 15.86 2.31
CA MET A 54 2.17 16.27 3.72
C MET A 54 2.63 17.73 3.82
N GLY A 55 1.71 18.64 4.13
CA GLY A 55 2.00 20.05 4.39
C GLY A 55 0.76 20.95 4.25
N PRO A 56 0.76 22.15 4.85
CA PRO A 56 -0.27 23.14 4.61
C PRO A 56 -0.28 23.55 3.13
N LYS A 57 -1.48 23.79 2.60
CA LYS A 57 -1.73 24.18 1.21
C LYS A 57 -1.25 25.61 0.92
#